data_AF-A0A5J4NLA8-F1
#
_entry.id   AF-A0A5J4NLA8-F1
#
_cell.length_a   1.000
_cell.length_b   1.000
_cell.length_c   1.000
_cell.angle_alpha   90.00
_cell.angle_beta   90.00
_cell.angle_gamma   90.00
#
_symmetry.space_group_name_H-M   'P 1'
#
loop_
_entity.id
_entity.type
_entity.pdbx_description
1 polymer ?
#
loop_
_entity_poly.entity_id
_entity_poly.type
_entity_poly.pdbx_seq_one_letter_code
_entity_poly.pdbx_strand_id
1 'polypeptide(L)' 'MARTNKMKIRCPYFVLFLDWTFEFGFVIPGSTNSWQSLIQADTSDRMIPAKLLSGNVIIVTSFYDGDLLVSKSSVRIFYV' A
#
# COMPACT_ATOMS: atom_id res chain seq x y z
N MET A 1 12.84 -15.77 -17.39
CA MET A 1 12.11 -14.50 -17.52
C MET A 1 11.57 -14.16 -16.13
N ALA A 2 12.30 -13.34 -15.36
CA ALA A 2 11.97 -13.05 -13.98
C ALA A 2 10.83 -12.02 -13.95
N ARG A 3 9.66 -12.44 -13.49
CA ARG A 3 8.46 -11.60 -13.33
C ARG A 3 8.57 -10.81 -12.03
N THR A 4 8.44 -9.49 -12.09
CA THR A 4 8.57 -8.59 -10.92
C THR A 4 7.18 -8.30 -10.36
N ASN A 5 6.91 -8.72 -9.13
CA ASN A 5 5.68 -8.32 -8.45
C ASN A 5 5.83 -6.91 -7.86
N LYS A 6 4.90 -6.01 -8.20
CA LYS A 6 4.85 -4.65 -7.65
C LYS A 6 3.57 -4.46 -6.85
N MET A 7 3.69 -3.82 -5.69
CA MET A 7 2.55 -3.43 -4.87
C MET A 7 2.49 -1.91 -4.83
N LYS A 8 1.35 -1.36 -5.23
CA LYS A 8 1.08 0.06 -5.18
C LYS A 8 -0.01 0.35 -4.15
N ILE A 9 0.30 1.16 -3.16
CA ILE A 9 -0.62 1.55 -2.10
C ILE A 9 -0.97 3.01 -2.26
N ARG A 10 -2.27 3.31 -2.32
CA ARG A 10 -2.80 4.67 -2.44
C ARG A 10 -3.80 4.98 -1.33
N CYS A 11 -3.67 6.16 -0.73
CA CYS A 11 -4.68 6.74 0.16
C CYS A 11 -5.36 7.93 -0.55
N PRO A 12 -6.69 7.90 -0.80
CA PRO A 12 -7.36 8.92 -1.62
C PRO A 12 -8.02 10.08 -0.84
N TYR A 13 -7.82 10.23 0.47
CA TYR A 13 -8.53 11.28 1.23
C TYR A 13 -7.92 12.68 1.06
N PHE A 14 -8.79 13.69 1.08
CA PHE A 14 -8.58 15.10 0.65
C PHE A 14 -7.38 15.83 1.28
N VAL A 15 -6.76 15.27 2.32
CA VAL A 15 -5.69 15.90 3.10
C VAL A 15 -4.40 15.04 3.15
N LEU A 16 -4.44 13.77 2.69
CA LEU A 16 -3.27 12.90 2.55
C LEU A 16 -3.35 12.12 1.24
N PHE A 17 -2.76 12.67 0.18
CA PHE A 17 -2.54 11.92 -1.06
C PHE A 17 -1.17 11.24 -0.98
N LEU A 18 -1.13 10.08 -0.32
CA LEU A 18 0.08 9.28 -0.25
C LEU A 18 0.01 8.11 -1.23
N ASP A 19 1.06 7.99 -2.04
CA ASP A 19 1.25 6.93 -3.01
C ASP A 19 2.58 6.24 -2.70
N TRP A 20 2.52 4.97 -2.31
CA TRP A 20 3.71 4.15 -2.06
C TRP A 20 3.82 3.07 -3.12
N THR A 21 5.03 2.83 -3.60
CA THR A 21 5.34 1.75 -4.54
C THR A 21 6.41 0.87 -3.93
N PHE A 22 6.14 -0.44 -3.90
CA PHE A 22 7.06 -1.45 -3.39
C PHE A 22 7.27 -2.51 -4.46
N GLU A 23 8.51 -2.96 -4.63
CA GLU A 23 8.87 -4.02 -5.56
C GLU A 23 9.35 -5.23 -4.78
N PHE A 24 8.71 -6.38 -4.98
CA PHE A 24 9.11 -7.64 -4.36
C PHE A 24 10.17 -8.36 -5.20
N GLY A 25 10.04 -8.30 -6.54
CA GLY A 25 10.88 -9.07 -7.45
C GLY A 25 10.23 -10.41 -7.84
N PHE A 26 11.08 -11.41 -8.07
CA PHE A 26 10.68 -12.72 -8.56
C PHE A 26 10.05 -13.59 -7.47
N VAL A 27 8.94 -14.25 -7.82
CA VAL A 27 8.25 -15.23 -6.96
C VAL A 27 8.35 -16.61 -7.58
N ILE A 28 8.82 -17.58 -6.78
CA ILE A 28 8.93 -18.99 -7.20
C ILE A 28 7.52 -19.61 -7.24
N PRO A 29 7.15 -20.35 -8.31
CA PRO A 29 5.86 -21.04 -8.37
C PRO A 29 5.67 -22.03 -7.21
N GLY A 30 4.49 -21.99 -6.58
CA GLY A 30 4.17 -22.88 -5.44
C GLY A 30 4.88 -22.54 -4.13
N SER A 31 5.63 -21.42 -4.06
CA SER A 31 6.28 -20.99 -2.82
C SER A 31 5.37 -20.10 -1.96
N THR A 32 5.66 -20.08 -0.67
CA THR A 32 5.18 -19.07 0.27
C THR A 32 6.35 -18.14 0.59
N ASN A 33 6.15 -16.83 0.50
CA ASN A 33 7.22 -15.85 0.68
C ASN A 33 6.86 -14.84 1.76
N SER A 34 7.85 -14.43 2.53
CA SER A 34 7.74 -13.31 3.47
C SER A 34 8.30 -12.05 2.81
N TRP A 35 7.62 -10.92 2.99
CA TRP A 35 8.05 -9.63 2.49
C TRP A 35 8.05 -8.59 3.61
N GLN A 36 9.11 -7.80 3.67
CA GLN A 36 9.22 -6.64 4.55
C GLN A 36 9.36 -5.37 3.71
N SER A 37 8.63 -4.32 4.09
CA SER A 37 8.69 -3.00 3.47
C SER A 37 8.74 -1.93 4.56
N LEU A 38 9.42 -0.82 4.29
CA LEU A 38 9.49 0.32 5.18
C LEU A 38 8.48 1.37 4.73
N ILE A 39 7.56 1.74 5.62
CA ILE A 39 6.61 2.82 5.39
C ILE A 39 7.07 4.02 6.23
N GLN A 40 7.47 5.10 5.56
CA GLN A 40 7.85 6.34 6.21
C GLN A 40 6.66 7.29 6.21
N ALA A 41 6.33 7.81 7.40
CA ALA A 41 5.35 8.88 7.55
C ALA A 41 5.96 10.24 7.18
N ASP A 42 5.12 11.19 6.80
CA ASP A 42 5.55 12.58 6.66
C ASP A 42 5.77 13.22 8.04
N THR A 43 6.37 14.40 8.05
CA THR A 43 6.54 15.27 9.23
C THR A 43 5.24 15.45 10.02
N SER A 44 5.35 15.52 11.35
CA SER A 44 4.21 15.64 12.29
C SER A 44 3.26 16.77 11.94
N ASP A 45 3.80 17.86 11.41
CA ASP A 45 3.06 19.09 11.09
C ASP A 45 2.15 18.90 9.86
N ARG A 46 2.41 17.87 9.06
CA ARG A 46 1.60 17.45 7.89
C ARG A 46 0.74 16.23 8.17
N MET A 47 0.88 15.63 9.35
CA MET A 47 0.10 14.47 9.77
C MET A 47 -1.24 14.93 10.35
N ILE A 48 -2.32 14.33 9.85
CA ILE A 48 -3.67 14.61 10.33
C ILE A 48 -3.88 13.88 11.68
N PRO A 49 -4.52 14.51 12.67
CA PRO A 49 -4.89 13.86 13.92
C PRO A 49 -5.68 12.56 13.72
N ALA A 50 -5.34 11.52 14.49
CA ALA A 50 -5.94 10.18 14.40
C ALA A 50 -7.48 10.18 14.51
N LYS A 51 -8.05 11.09 15.32
CA LYS A 51 -9.51 11.24 15.48
C LYS A 51 -10.22 11.63 14.19
N LEU A 52 -9.56 12.39 13.32
CA LEU A 52 -10.10 12.79 12.02
C LEU A 52 -9.87 11.70 10.96
N LEU A 53 -8.81 10.91 11.10
CA LEU A 53 -8.47 9.81 10.19
C LEU A 53 -9.34 8.56 10.41
N SER A 54 -9.69 8.26 11.66
CA SER A 54 -10.42 7.03 12.01
C SER A 54 -11.76 6.92 11.28
N GLY A 55 -11.94 5.84 10.51
CA GLY A 55 -13.13 5.59 9.68
C GLY A 55 -13.18 6.37 8.37
N ASN A 56 -12.34 7.40 8.23
CA ASN A 56 -12.23 8.27 7.08
C ASN A 56 -10.98 8.00 6.25
N VAL A 57 -10.25 6.91 6.47
CA VAL A 57 -9.10 6.53 5.65
C VAL A 57 -9.37 5.20 4.98
N ILE A 58 -9.15 5.14 3.67
CA ILE A 58 -9.20 3.91 2.90
C ILE A 58 -7.84 3.72 2.23
N ILE A 59 -7.16 2.63 2.57
CA ILE A 59 -5.93 2.22 1.91
C ILE A 59 -6.32 1.32 0.75
N VAL A 60 -5.94 1.73 -0.46
CA VAL A 60 -6.15 0.97 -1.69
C VAL A 60 -4.84 0.35 -2.10
N THR A 61 -4.76 -0.98 -2.08
CA THR A 61 -3.56 -1.73 -2.47
C THR A 61 -3.82 -2.42 -3.80
N SER A 62 -2.96 -2.18 -4.78
CA SER A 62 -3.00 -2.80 -6.11
C SER A 62 -1.78 -3.69 -6.29
N PHE A 63 -1.99 -4.94 -6.66
CA PHE A 63 -0.94 -5.93 -6.89
C PHE A 63 -0.75 -6.15 -8.38
N TYR A 64 0.50 -6.08 -8.83
CA TYR A 64 0.88 -6.21 -10.24
C TYR A 64 1.90 -7.32 -10.44
N ASP A 65 1.77 -8.05 -11.54
CA ASP A 65 2.80 -8.91 -12.14
C ASP A 65 3.30 -8.23 -13.42
N GLY A 66 4.44 -7.54 -13.35
CA GLY A 66 4.85 -6.61 -14.40
C GLY A 66 3.83 -5.48 -14.57
N ASP A 67 3.21 -5.38 -15.74
CA ASP A 67 2.15 -4.40 -16.05
C ASP A 67 0.72 -4.96 -15.86
N LEU A 68 0.58 -6.24 -15.49
CA LEU A 68 -0.71 -6.88 -15.29
C LEU A 68 -1.23 -6.63 -13.88
N LEU A 69 -2.39 -5.96 -13.75
CA LEU A 69 -3.09 -5.85 -12.47
C LEU A 69 -3.70 -7.22 -12.09
N VAL A 70 -3.18 -7.83 -11.04
CA VAL A 70 -3.63 -9.14 -10.52
C VAL A 70 -4.83 -8.96 -9.60
N SER A 71 -4.76 -8.00 -8.68
CA SER A 71 -5.84 -7.75 -7.73
C SER A 71 -5.78 -6.35 -7.15
N LYS A 72 -6.92 -5.91 -6.63
CA LYS A 72 -7.07 -4.63 -5.95
C LYS A 72 -7.81 -4.86 -4.64
N SER A 73 -7.20 -4.48 -3.53
CA SER A 73 -7.77 -4.54 -2.19
C SER A 73 -8.03 -3.12 -1.68
N SER A 74 -9.06 -2.98 -0.85
CA SER A 74 -9.39 -1.71 -0.18
C SER A 74 -9.69 -1.99 1.28
N VAL A 75 -8.95 -1.32 2.17
CA VAL A 75 -9.04 -1.52 3.62
C VAL A 75 -9.34 -0.18 4.28
N ARG A 76 -10.42 -0.13 5.07
CA ARG A 76 -10.75 1.05 5.86
C ARG A 76 -10.03 1.00 7.21
N ILE A 77 -9.39 2.10 7.59
CA ILE A 77 -8.60 2.19 8.81
C ILE A 77 -9.42 2.87 9.91
N PHE A 78 -9.40 2.28 11.10
CA PHE A 78 -9.92 2.87 12.33
C PHE A 78 -8.79 2.93 13.34
N TYR A 79 -8.52 4.12 13.87
CA TYR A 79 -7.67 4.32 15.03
C TYR A 79 -8.58 4.19 16.26
N VAL A 80 -8.31 3.20 17.11
CA VAL A 80 -9.09 2.83 18.31
C VAL A 80 -8.20 2.91 19.53
#